data_AF-A0A1Q3Z0A2-F1
#
_entry.id   AF-A0A1Q3Z0A2-F1
#
_cell.length_a   1.000
_cell.length_b   1.000
_cell.length_c   1.000
_cell.angle_alpha   90.00
_cell.angle_beta   90.00
_cell.angle_gamma   90.00
#
_symmetry.space_group_name_H-M   'P 1'
#
loop_
_entity.id
_entity.type
_entity.pdbx_description
1 polymer ?
#
loop_
_entity_poly.entity_id
_entity_poly.type
_entity_poly.pdbx_seq_one_letter_code
_entity_poly.pdbx_strand_id
1 'polypeptide(L)'
;MTSKAALLTLLTLWGVGAAVPHQAWADETSSEQATDTKDEPGDLTNRVWVKAGDDAALPGVIKIFLSDGTLVQDSCWETHRLSPWQMTDAKSLTWNEDGMDIKADIVTLTADELVLSLKLKGGDVEEHYTPAPVPSVCPDMPKG
;
A
#
# COMPACT_ATOMS: atom_id res chain seq x y z
N MET A 1 19.49 -34.63 -36.99
CA MET A 1 19.83 -35.41 -35.78
C MET A 1 18.63 -35.27 -34.85
N THR A 2 17.58 -36.09 -35.03
CA THR A 2 17.27 -37.31 -34.24
C THR A 2 17.13 -37.06 -32.73
N SER A 3 15.88 -36.82 -32.33
CA SER A 3 15.10 -37.50 -31.28
C SER A 3 15.68 -37.63 -29.87
N LYS A 4 14.90 -37.19 -28.87
CA LYS A 4 14.51 -38.05 -27.73
C LYS A 4 13.29 -37.48 -27.00
N ALA A 5 12.15 -38.11 -27.24
CA ALA A 5 10.99 -38.09 -26.37
C ALA A 5 11.24 -39.05 -25.18
N ALA A 6 10.75 -38.68 -23.99
CA ALA A 6 10.49 -39.56 -22.87
C ALA A 6 9.33 -38.92 -22.07
N LEU A 7 8.09 -39.34 -22.33
CA LEU A 7 7.35 -40.42 -21.65
C LEU A 7 7.03 -40.10 -20.18
N LEU A 8 5.72 -39.90 -20.00
CA LEU A 8 4.95 -39.72 -18.77
C LEU A 8 5.25 -40.77 -17.69
N THR A 9 5.23 -40.32 -16.44
CA THR A 9 4.76 -41.13 -15.31
C THR A 9 3.68 -40.35 -14.56
N LEU A 10 2.42 -40.73 -14.79
CA LEU A 10 1.30 -40.42 -13.90
C LEU A 10 1.33 -41.40 -12.72
N LEU A 11 1.34 -40.88 -11.50
CA LEU A 11 0.96 -41.62 -10.30
C LEU A 11 -0.05 -40.78 -9.52
N THR A 12 -1.30 -41.22 -9.60
CA THR A 12 -2.43 -40.80 -8.80
C THR A 12 -2.21 -41.17 -7.33
N LEU A 13 -2.51 -40.27 -6.38
CA LEU A 13 -2.98 -40.68 -5.05
C LEU A 13 -4.01 -39.65 -4.56
N TRP A 14 -5.29 -40.04 -4.60
CA TRP A 14 -6.32 -39.44 -3.76
C TRP A 14 -6.06 -39.86 -2.31
N GLY A 15 -5.66 -38.91 -1.48
CA GLY A 15 -5.69 -39.04 -0.02
C GLY A 15 -6.85 -38.21 0.53
N VAL A 16 -7.96 -38.88 0.86
CA VAL A 16 -9.01 -38.35 1.74
C VAL A 16 -8.69 -38.91 3.13
N GLY A 17 -8.37 -38.05 4.11
CA GLY A 17 -8.20 -38.53 5.48
C GLY A 17 -7.64 -37.52 6.48
N ALA A 18 -8.48 -37.20 7.46
CA ALA A 18 -8.19 -36.66 8.80
C ALA A 18 -7.75 -35.18 8.92
N ALA A 19 -8.73 -34.36 9.30
CA ALA A 19 -8.51 -33.12 10.01
C ALA A 19 -7.79 -33.40 11.34
N VAL A 20 -6.61 -32.83 11.51
CA VAL A 20 -5.94 -32.66 12.80
C VAL A 20 -5.93 -31.16 13.06
N PRO A 21 -6.54 -30.64 14.15
CA PRO A 21 -6.29 -29.27 14.56
C PRO A 21 -4.87 -29.25 15.13
N HIS A 22 -3.88 -29.00 14.28
CA HIS A 22 -2.54 -28.72 14.75
C HIS A 22 -2.52 -27.32 15.33
N GLN A 23 -2.08 -27.31 16.58
CA GLN A 23 -2.10 -26.22 17.51
C GLN A 23 -1.33 -25.03 16.92
N ALA A 24 -1.86 -23.83 17.19
CA ALA A 24 -1.10 -22.60 17.05
C ALA A 24 0.17 -22.71 17.91
N TRP A 25 1.31 -22.91 17.25
CA TRP A 25 2.58 -22.51 17.82
C TRP A 25 2.79 -21.05 17.42
N ALA A 26 2.52 -20.17 18.39
CA ALA A 26 3.21 -18.90 18.41
C ALA A 26 4.68 -19.23 18.70
N ASP A 27 5.53 -19.17 17.68
CA ASP A 27 6.97 -19.26 17.90
C ASP A 27 7.40 -18.07 18.76
N GLU A 28 7.98 -18.40 19.91
CA GLU A 28 8.62 -17.47 20.81
C GLU A 28 9.87 -16.88 20.15
N THR A 29 9.98 -15.56 20.20
CA THR A 29 11.24 -14.80 20.24
C THR A 29 12.27 -15.18 19.18
N SER A 30 12.05 -14.70 17.96
CA SER A 30 13.17 -14.46 17.05
C SER A 30 13.76 -13.09 17.37
N SER A 31 14.88 -13.14 18.08
CA SER A 31 15.85 -12.08 18.37
C SER A 31 15.72 -10.83 17.48
N GLU A 32 15.52 -9.68 18.12
CA GLU A 32 15.72 -8.35 17.54
C GLU A 32 17.18 -8.24 17.08
N GLN A 33 17.44 -8.67 15.86
CA GLN A 33 18.55 -8.16 15.09
C GLN A 33 18.10 -6.79 14.60
N ALA A 34 18.38 -5.76 15.39
CA ALA A 34 18.45 -4.40 14.90
C ALA A 34 19.53 -4.37 13.81
N THR A 35 19.14 -4.71 12.59
CA THR A 35 19.83 -4.22 11.42
C THR A 35 19.71 -2.71 11.52
N ASP A 36 20.84 -2.01 11.60
CA ASP A 36 20.93 -0.65 11.11
C ASP A 36 20.26 -0.66 9.73
N THR A 37 19.00 -0.25 9.68
CA THR A 37 18.28 -0.06 8.43
C THR A 37 18.89 1.18 7.82
N LYS A 38 20.05 0.98 7.17
CA LYS A 38 20.52 1.86 6.13
C LYS A 38 19.32 2.11 5.24
N ASP A 39 18.87 3.37 5.15
CA ASP A 39 17.67 3.82 4.45
C ASP A 39 17.50 3.08 3.12
N GLU A 40 16.80 1.95 3.13
CA GLU A 40 16.42 1.26 1.92
C GLU A 40 15.40 2.18 1.23
N PRO A 41 15.55 2.47 -0.06
CA PRO A 41 14.62 3.33 -0.77
C PRO A 41 13.19 2.79 -0.58
N GLY A 42 12.29 3.63 -0.07
CA GLY A 42 10.91 3.24 0.16
C GLY A 42 10.22 2.88 -1.15
N ASP A 43 9.37 1.85 -1.14
CA ASP A 43 8.44 1.60 -2.24
C ASP A 43 7.18 2.45 -2.04
N LEU A 44 6.84 3.26 -3.05
CA LEU A 44 5.60 4.02 -3.07
C LEU A 44 4.39 3.07 -3.12
N THR A 45 4.53 1.98 -3.87
CA THR A 45 3.42 1.15 -4.29
C THR A 45 3.05 0.06 -3.30
N ASN A 46 1.81 -0.42 -3.39
CA ASN A 46 1.30 -1.56 -2.62
C ASN A 46 1.43 -1.37 -1.10
N ARG A 47 1.32 -0.12 -0.66
CA ARG A 47 1.39 0.30 0.74
C ARG A 47 0.23 1.22 1.08
N VAL A 48 -0.23 1.13 2.32
CA VAL A 48 -1.25 2.04 2.87
C VAL A 48 -0.56 3.22 3.53
N TRP A 49 -0.69 4.40 2.91
CA TRP A 49 -0.18 5.65 3.44
C TRP A 49 -1.31 6.42 4.12
N VAL A 50 -1.15 6.79 5.38
CA VAL A 50 -2.09 7.62 6.14
C VAL A 50 -1.53 9.03 6.30
N LYS A 51 -2.34 10.06 6.06
CA LYS A 51 -1.92 11.46 6.17
C LYS A 51 -1.52 11.74 7.61
N ALA A 52 -0.33 12.31 7.76
CA ALA A 52 0.21 12.70 9.06
C ALA A 52 -0.48 13.96 9.58
N GLY A 53 -0.62 14.03 10.91
CA GLY A 53 -1.27 15.14 11.61
C GLY A 53 -2.75 14.89 11.90
N ASP A 54 -3.29 15.72 12.78
CA ASP A 54 -4.69 15.64 13.22
C ASP A 54 -5.55 16.62 12.43
N ASP A 55 -6.36 16.10 11.50
CA ASP A 55 -7.47 16.83 10.91
C ASP A 55 -8.78 16.21 11.40
N ALA A 56 -9.42 16.86 12.37
CA ALA A 56 -10.68 16.37 12.93
C ALA A 56 -11.85 16.39 11.94
N ALA A 57 -11.76 17.16 10.85
CA ALA A 57 -12.78 17.21 9.81
C ALA A 57 -12.64 16.06 8.80
N LEU A 58 -11.41 15.62 8.54
CA LEU A 58 -11.10 14.49 7.66
C LEU A 58 -10.05 13.55 8.28
N PRO A 59 -10.34 12.85 9.39
CA PRO A 59 -9.36 11.93 9.96
C PRO A 59 -9.13 10.71 9.06
N GLY A 60 -7.95 10.12 9.21
CA GLY A 60 -7.61 8.85 8.55
C GLY A 60 -7.59 8.94 7.02
N VAL A 61 -7.21 10.09 6.44
CA VAL A 61 -7.01 10.19 4.99
C VAL A 61 -5.96 9.16 4.58
N ILE A 62 -6.33 8.26 3.67
CA ILE A 62 -5.44 7.24 3.12
C ILE A 62 -5.18 7.46 1.63
N LYS A 63 -3.97 7.08 1.19
CA LYS A 63 -3.60 6.89 -0.21
C LYS A 63 -2.93 5.53 -0.39
N ILE A 64 -3.39 4.76 -1.36
CA ILE A 64 -2.81 3.47 -1.74
C ILE A 64 -2.52 3.50 -3.23
N PHE A 65 -1.24 3.59 -3.58
CA PHE A 65 -0.78 3.54 -4.97
C PHE A 65 -0.57 2.06 -5.35
N LEU A 66 -1.54 1.42 -6.00
CA LEU A 66 -1.38 0.03 -6.42
C LEU A 66 -0.53 -0.05 -7.70
N SER A 67 0.34 -1.06 -7.78
CA SER A 67 1.24 -1.24 -8.92
C SER A 67 0.52 -1.55 -10.24
N ASP A 68 -0.78 -1.80 -10.22
CA ASP A 68 -1.63 -1.97 -11.40
C ASP A 68 -2.13 -0.64 -12.00
N GLY A 69 -1.76 0.50 -11.41
CA GLY A 69 -2.20 1.83 -11.83
C GLY A 69 -3.49 2.30 -11.16
N THR A 70 -3.98 1.61 -10.13
CA THR A 70 -5.13 2.04 -9.31
C THR A 70 -4.67 2.82 -8.08
N LEU A 71 -5.20 4.02 -7.88
CA LEU A 71 -5.05 4.80 -6.67
C LEU A 71 -6.33 4.67 -5.86
N VAL A 72 -6.21 4.17 -4.63
CA VAL A 72 -7.30 4.20 -3.64
C VAL A 72 -7.10 5.42 -2.75
N GLN A 73 -8.12 6.26 -2.66
CA GLN A 73 -8.20 7.38 -1.73
C GLN A 73 -9.41 7.19 -0.85
N ASP A 74 -9.27 7.44 0.45
CA ASP A 74 -10.39 7.41 1.38
C ASP A 74 -10.09 8.29 2.60
N SER A 75 -11.09 8.55 3.42
CA SER A 75 -10.99 9.07 4.78
C SER A 75 -12.16 8.49 5.58
N CYS A 76 -12.13 8.43 6.91
CA CYS A 76 -13.23 7.72 7.58
C CYS A 76 -14.60 8.40 7.55
N TRP A 77 -14.70 9.59 6.94
CA TRP A 77 -15.92 10.37 6.84
C TRP A 77 -16.42 10.43 5.40
N GLU A 78 -15.64 9.92 4.45
CA GLU A 78 -15.92 9.99 3.03
C GLU A 78 -16.14 8.59 2.44
N THR A 79 -16.54 8.55 1.18
CA THR A 79 -16.54 7.31 0.41
C THR A 79 -15.21 7.18 -0.31
N HIS A 80 -14.67 5.97 -0.37
CA HIS A 80 -13.49 5.71 -1.17
C HIS A 80 -13.63 6.16 -2.64
N ARG A 81 -12.52 6.59 -3.21
CA ARG A 81 -12.35 6.89 -4.63
C ARG A 81 -11.29 5.97 -5.23
N LEU A 82 -11.57 5.49 -6.44
CA LEU A 82 -10.61 4.78 -7.28
C LEU A 82 -10.27 5.65 -8.49
N SER A 83 -8.99 5.95 -8.65
CA SER A 83 -8.48 6.81 -9.73
C SER A 83 -7.36 6.11 -10.48
N PRO A 84 -7.24 6.29 -11.82
CA PRO A 84 -6.04 5.87 -12.52
C PRO A 84 -4.88 6.78 -12.10
N TRP A 85 -3.73 6.19 -11.84
CA TRP A 85 -2.49 6.91 -11.56
C TRP A 85 -1.30 6.32 -12.31
N GLN A 86 -0.26 7.12 -12.46
CA GLN A 86 1.02 6.68 -13.01
C GLN A 86 2.16 7.58 -12.54
N MET A 87 3.37 7.02 -12.49
CA MET A 87 4.60 7.82 -12.44
C MET A 87 4.77 8.53 -13.79
N THR A 88 5.09 9.82 -13.76
CA THR A 88 5.45 10.59 -14.97
C THR A 88 6.96 10.68 -15.15
N ASP A 89 7.73 10.51 -14.07
CA ASP A 89 9.17 10.37 -14.05
C ASP A 89 9.62 9.67 -12.75
N ALA A 90 10.90 9.76 -12.36
CA ALA A 90 11.43 9.11 -11.16
C ALA A 90 10.94 9.72 -9.83
N LYS A 91 10.50 10.98 -9.82
CA LYS A 91 10.08 11.73 -8.63
C LYS A 91 8.75 12.48 -8.85
N SER A 92 8.00 12.17 -9.89
CA SER A 92 6.73 12.83 -10.16
C SER A 92 5.69 11.80 -10.60
N LEU A 93 4.45 12.07 -10.22
CA LEU A 93 3.30 11.23 -10.53
C LEU A 93 2.08 12.08 -10.85
N THR A 94 1.11 11.44 -11.50
CA THR A 94 -0.18 12.06 -11.81
C THR A 94 -1.29 11.05 -11.57
N TRP A 95 -2.44 11.55 -11.13
CA TRP A 95 -3.68 10.78 -11.12
C TRP A 95 -4.84 11.63 -11.64
N ASN A 96 -5.89 10.97 -12.11
CA ASN A 96 -7.07 11.65 -12.62
C ASN A 96 -8.22 11.60 -11.62
N GLU A 97 -8.77 12.76 -11.27
CA GLU A 97 -9.99 12.89 -10.48
C GLU A 97 -11.04 13.62 -11.31
N ASP A 98 -12.13 12.93 -11.63
CA ASP A 98 -13.29 13.49 -12.34
C ASP A 98 -12.93 14.23 -13.65
N GLY A 99 -11.95 13.71 -14.39
CA GLY A 99 -11.47 14.28 -15.65
C GLY A 99 -10.38 15.35 -15.50
N MET A 100 -9.94 15.64 -14.28
CA MET A 100 -8.84 16.56 -13.99
C MET A 100 -7.59 15.82 -13.55
N ASP A 101 -6.46 16.12 -14.18
CA ASP A 101 -5.17 15.58 -13.77
C ASP A 101 -4.64 16.35 -12.57
N ILE A 102 -4.48 15.64 -11.45
CA ILE A 102 -3.71 16.10 -10.30
C ILE A 102 -2.27 15.64 -10.47
N LYS A 103 -1.34 16.58 -10.41
CA LYS A 103 0.10 16.32 -10.50
C LYS A 103 0.74 16.48 -9.14
N ALA A 104 1.71 15.63 -8.82
CA ALA A 104 2.49 15.76 -7.60
C ALA A 104 3.96 15.39 -7.81
N ASP A 105 4.83 16.08 -7.09
CA ASP A 105 6.22 15.69 -6.93
C ASP A 105 6.38 14.90 -5.62
N ILE A 106 7.21 13.86 -5.66
CA ILE A 106 7.67 13.10 -4.50
C ILE A 106 8.85 13.86 -3.90
N VAL A 107 8.59 14.58 -2.81
CA VAL A 107 9.60 15.33 -2.06
C VAL A 107 10.45 14.37 -1.24
N THR A 108 9.78 13.46 -0.51
CA THR A 108 10.40 12.42 0.32
C THR A 108 9.69 11.09 0.10
N LEU A 109 10.47 10.01 0.00
CA LEU A 109 9.96 8.64 0.00
C LEU A 109 10.97 7.73 0.72
N THR A 110 10.59 7.27 1.90
CA THR A 110 11.35 6.33 2.74
C THR A 110 10.44 5.20 3.18
N ALA A 111 10.97 4.28 3.99
CA ALA A 111 10.15 3.26 4.63
C ALA A 111 9.12 3.83 5.62
N ASP A 112 9.31 5.05 6.13
CA ASP A 112 8.48 5.61 7.22
C ASP A 112 7.76 6.91 6.84
N GLU A 113 8.11 7.51 5.70
CA GLU A 113 7.59 8.81 5.29
C GLU A 113 7.37 8.89 3.78
N LEU A 114 6.24 9.49 3.41
CA LEU A 114 5.94 9.95 2.06
C LEU A 114 5.53 11.42 2.13
N VAL A 115 6.23 12.29 1.41
CA VAL A 115 5.84 13.70 1.25
C VAL A 115 5.57 13.98 -0.22
N LEU A 116 4.36 14.47 -0.51
CA LEU A 116 3.91 14.83 -1.84
C LEU A 116 3.70 16.34 -1.94
N SER A 117 4.26 16.98 -2.96
CA SER A 117 3.96 18.37 -3.32
C SER A 117 2.95 18.39 -4.47
N LEU A 118 1.68 18.60 -4.14
CA LEU A 118 0.57 18.65 -5.10
C LEU A 118 0.55 19.98 -5.83
N LYS A 119 0.53 19.96 -7.17
CA LYS A 119 0.48 21.14 -8.03
C LYS A 119 -0.97 21.53 -8.29
N LEU A 120 -1.58 22.25 -7.35
CA LEU A 120 -2.97 22.67 -7.42
C LEU A 120 -3.10 24.09 -7.99
N LYS A 121 -4.30 24.44 -8.48
CA LYS A 121 -4.59 25.79 -9.03
C LYS A 121 -4.35 26.91 -8.00
N GLY A 122 -4.50 26.62 -6.71
CA GLY A 122 -4.27 27.56 -5.61
C GLY A 122 -2.79 27.71 -5.21
N GLY A 123 -1.88 26.99 -5.87
CA GLY A 123 -0.49 26.86 -5.48
C GLY A 123 -0.14 25.45 -5.05
N ASP A 124 1.13 25.26 -4.73
CA ASP A 124 1.65 23.96 -4.31
C ASP A 124 1.22 23.68 -2.86
N VAL A 125 0.72 22.46 -2.61
CA VAL A 125 0.32 21.99 -1.27
C VAL A 125 1.14 20.76 -0.93
N GLU A 126 1.86 20.81 0.19
CA GLU A 126 2.55 19.65 0.72
C GLU A 126 1.59 18.79 1.56
N GLU A 127 1.58 17.50 1.26
CA GLU A 127 0.89 16.49 2.04
C GLU A 127 1.92 15.49 2.58
N HIS A 128 1.90 15.30 3.90
CA HIS A 128 2.78 14.37 4.60
C HIS A 128 2.00 13.11 4.94
N TYR A 129 2.64 11.95 4.78
CA TYR A 129 2.06 10.64 5.03
C TYR A 129 3.05 9.74 5.76
N THR A 130 2.51 8.81 6.52
CA THR A 130 3.25 7.73 7.18
C THR A 130 2.60 6.39 6.85
N PRO A 131 3.30 5.24 7.00
CA PRO A 131 2.66 3.94 6.89
C PRO A 131 1.50 3.81 7.89
N ALA A 132 0.36 3.29 7.43
CA ALA A 132 -0.77 3.05 8.30
C ALA A 132 -0.42 2.02 9.39
N PRO A 133 -0.72 2.29 10.68
CA PRO A 133 -0.52 1.31 11.73
C PRO A 133 -1.47 0.13 11.54
N VAL A 134 -1.01 -1.09 11.84
CA VAL A 134 -1.84 -2.30 11.76
C VAL A 134 -1.85 -2.99 13.14
N PRO A 135 -3.02 -3.22 13.75
CA PRO A 135 -4.36 -2.88 13.24
C PRO A 135 -4.70 -1.39 13.40
N SER A 136 -5.50 -0.86 12.48
CA SER A 136 -6.15 0.45 12.61
C SER A 136 -7.61 0.37 12.20
N VAL A 137 -8.48 1.03 12.93
CA VAL A 137 -9.91 1.18 12.57
C VAL A 137 -10.28 2.64 12.78
N CYS A 138 -11.06 3.15 11.83
CA CYS A 138 -11.66 4.46 11.92
C CYS A 138 -12.56 4.59 13.16
N PRO A 139 -12.57 5.75 13.84
CA PRO A 139 -13.51 5.97 14.93
C PRO A 139 -14.95 6.04 14.40
N ASP A 140 -15.90 5.78 15.28
CA ASP A 140 -17.31 6.00 14.97
C ASP A 140 -17.55 7.47 14.62
N MET A 141 -18.35 7.70 13.58
CA MET A 141 -18.73 9.05 13.17
C MET A 141 -19.47 9.75 14.34
N PRO A 142 -19.07 10.99 14.70
CA PRO A 142 -19.76 11.73 15.76
C PRO A 142 -21.25 11.84 15.47
N LYS A 143 -22.07 11.55 16.48
CA LYS A 143 -23.52 11.79 16.38
C LYS A 143 -23.77 13.29 16.56
N GLY A 144 -24.36 13.91 15.54
CA GLY A 144 -24.87 15.28 15.61
C GLY A 144 -26.10 15.43 16.49
#